data_AF-A0AAW5UVC0-F1
#
_entry.id   AF-A0AAW5UVC0-F1
#
_cell.length_a   1.000
_cell.length_b   1.000
_cell.length_c   1.000
_cell.angle_alpha   90.00
_cell.angle_beta   90.00
_cell.angle_gamma   90.00
#
_symmetry.space_group_name_H-M   'P 1'
#
loop_
_entity.id
_entity.type
_entity.pdbx_description
1 polymer ?
#
loop_
_entity_poly.entity_id
_entity_poly.type
_entity_poly.pdbx_seq_one_letter_code
_entity_poly.pdbx_strand_id
1 'polypeptide(L)'
;MTIEEAIKQRHSVRKYIHKPLSTEIVRALEEKILECNKEGGLHIQLLAQALGLNTCWAGLSYRKVNEAYKIEKGEKVTCMIALGYGESQGVSHKIKTMEQMSNATSNSPSWFRKGVEGTKAGCKPKVLAKRGFSMVGYTKMDLGIAKLHFEIGAGKENFKWVVKKG
;
A
#
# COMPACT_ATOMS: atom_id res chain seq x y z
N MET A 1 -9.83 -10.29 -10.81
CA MET A 1 -8.53 -10.24 -10.12
C MET A 1 -8.77 -10.01 -8.63
N THR A 2 -8.16 -10.79 -7.76
CA THR A 2 -8.21 -10.61 -6.31
C THR A 2 -7.27 -9.48 -5.85
N ILE A 3 -7.44 -8.98 -4.63
CA ILE A 3 -6.54 -7.96 -4.07
C ILE A 3 -5.10 -8.50 -3.96
N GLU A 4 -4.93 -9.78 -3.63
CA GLU A 4 -3.59 -10.41 -3.57
C GLU A 4 -2.92 -10.50 -4.95
N GLU A 5 -3.65 -10.90 -5.98
CA GLU A 5 -3.15 -10.91 -7.37
C GLU A 5 -2.75 -9.50 -7.79
N ALA A 6 -3.59 -8.50 -7.48
CA ALA A 6 -3.30 -7.10 -7.77
C ALA A 6 -2.01 -6.63 -7.08
N ILE A 7 -1.79 -6.99 -5.81
CA ILE A 7 -0.55 -6.68 -5.08
C ILE A 7 0.66 -7.35 -5.73
N LYS A 8 0.56 -8.64 -6.10
CA LYS A 8 1.64 -9.42 -6.73
C LYS A 8 2.02 -8.88 -8.12
N GLN A 9 1.05 -8.39 -8.90
CA GLN A 9 1.24 -7.84 -10.25
C GLN A 9 1.56 -6.33 -10.28
N ARG A 10 1.54 -5.64 -9.12
CA ARG A 10 1.70 -4.18 -9.09
C ARG A 10 3.17 -3.74 -9.24
N HIS A 11 3.51 -3.27 -10.42
CA HIS A 11 4.75 -2.54 -10.69
C HIS A 11 4.53 -1.02 -10.77
N SER A 12 5.59 -0.24 -10.54
CA SER A 12 5.56 1.21 -10.70
C SER A 12 5.75 1.60 -12.17
N VAL A 13 4.74 2.24 -12.77
CA VAL A 13 4.75 2.64 -14.19
C VAL A 13 4.84 4.15 -14.31
N ARG A 14 5.69 4.64 -15.22
CA ARG A 14 5.98 6.09 -15.37
C ARG A 14 5.70 6.64 -16.77
N LYS A 15 5.17 5.80 -17.66
CA LYS A 15 4.73 6.17 -19.00
C LYS A 15 3.32 5.66 -19.23
N TYR A 16 2.46 6.51 -19.76
CA TYR A 16 1.04 6.29 -19.84
C TYR A 16 0.54 6.64 -21.23
N ILE A 17 -0.35 5.79 -21.76
CA ILE A 17 -1.05 6.05 -23.01
C ILE A 17 -1.98 7.26 -22.78
N HIS A 18 -2.06 8.16 -23.76
CA HIS A 18 -2.99 9.30 -23.73
C HIS A 18 -4.44 8.86 -23.99
N LYS A 19 -4.98 8.06 -23.07
CA LYS A 19 -6.35 7.55 -23.07
C LYS A 19 -7.01 7.95 -21.74
N PRO A 20 -8.16 8.66 -21.75
CA PRO A 20 -8.87 9.02 -20.53
C PRO A 20 -9.40 7.77 -19.81
N LEU A 21 -9.53 7.87 -18.49
CA LEU A 21 -10.25 6.88 -17.69
C LEU A 21 -11.75 6.98 -18.01
N SER A 22 -12.46 5.85 -18.00
CA SER A 22 -13.92 5.88 -18.17
C SER A 22 -14.61 6.39 -16.91
N THR A 23 -15.83 6.91 -17.08
CA THR A 23 -16.68 7.42 -15.99
C THR A 23 -16.92 6.41 -14.88
N GLU A 24 -17.03 5.12 -15.22
CA GLU A 24 -17.25 4.03 -14.28
C GLU A 24 -16.01 3.78 -13.43
N ILE A 25 -14.82 3.87 -14.05
CA ILE A 25 -13.54 3.72 -13.37
C ILE A 25 -13.29 4.91 -12.44
N VAL A 26 -13.58 6.14 -12.88
CA VAL A 26 -13.46 7.35 -12.04
C VAL A 26 -14.38 7.25 -10.83
N ARG A 27 -15.67 6.92 -11.03
CA ARG A 27 -16.63 6.75 -9.93
C ARG A 27 -16.21 5.65 -8.95
N ALA A 28 -15.74 4.50 -9.44
CA ALA A 28 -15.27 3.41 -8.59
C ALA A 28 -14.03 3.78 -7.77
N LEU A 29 -13.14 4.61 -8.32
CA LEU A 29 -12.02 5.19 -7.58
C LEU A 29 -12.52 6.15 -6.50
N GLU A 30 -13.41 7.08 -6.83
CA GLU A 30 -13.96 8.09 -5.90
C GLU A 30 -14.70 7.45 -4.71
N GLU A 31 -15.52 6.42 -4.95
CA GLU A 31 -16.20 5.66 -3.90
C GLU A 31 -15.21 4.98 -2.95
N LYS A 32 -14.17 4.32 -3.47
CA LYS A 32 -13.13 3.67 -2.66
C LYS A 32 -12.23 4.67 -1.92
N ILE A 33 -11.99 5.83 -2.52
CA ILE A 33 -11.29 6.96 -1.92
C ILE A 33 -12.05 7.47 -0.69
N LEU A 34 -13.35 7.72 -0.83
CA LEU A 34 -14.20 8.19 0.25
C LEU A 34 -14.21 7.23 1.45
N GLU A 35 -14.36 5.93 1.18
CA GLU A 35 -14.31 4.85 2.17
C GLU A 35 -12.98 4.84 2.93
N CYS A 36 -11.85 4.78 2.21
CA CYS A 36 -10.50 4.76 2.80
C CYS A 36 -10.21 6.02 3.63
N ASN A 37 -10.67 7.19 3.19
CA ASN A 37 -10.48 8.46 3.88
C ASN A 37 -11.30 8.55 5.16
N LYS A 38 -12.55 8.08 5.12
CA LYS A 38 -13.45 8.00 6.28
C LYS A 38 -12.93 7.05 7.36
N GLU A 39 -12.42 5.87 6.98
CA GLU A 39 -11.86 4.91 7.94
C GLU A 39 -10.51 5.36 8.51
N GLY A 40 -9.63 5.94 7.67
CA GLY A 40 -8.27 6.26 8.06
C GLY A 40 -8.09 7.61 8.78
N GLY A 41 -9.04 8.54 8.65
CA GLY A 41 -8.80 9.96 8.95
C GLY A 41 -7.74 10.54 8.00
N LEU A 42 -7.80 10.13 6.73
CA LEU A 42 -6.78 10.38 5.69
C LEU A 42 -7.40 11.19 4.55
N HIS A 43 -6.57 11.87 3.75
CA HIS A 43 -6.96 12.49 2.49
C HIS A 43 -6.14 11.89 1.34
N ILE A 44 -6.32 10.58 1.15
CA ILE A 44 -5.62 9.72 0.20
C ILE A 44 -6.46 9.53 -1.07
N GLN A 45 -5.79 9.27 -2.20
CA GLN A 45 -6.42 8.90 -3.47
C GLN A 45 -5.95 7.48 -3.88
N LEU A 46 -6.83 6.46 -3.87
CA LEU A 46 -6.52 5.05 -4.17
C LEU A 46 -7.74 4.30 -4.74
N LEU A 47 -7.57 3.56 -5.84
CA LEU A 47 -7.57 2.08 -5.88
C LEU A 47 -7.44 1.52 -7.33
N ALA A 48 -6.35 1.84 -8.01
CA ALA A 48 -6.30 1.74 -9.47
C ALA A 48 -5.98 0.34 -10.06
N GLN A 49 -5.14 -0.46 -9.39
CA GLN A 49 -4.64 -1.72 -9.96
C GLN A 49 -5.75 -2.77 -10.15
N ALA A 50 -6.71 -2.85 -9.21
CA ALA A 50 -7.87 -3.75 -9.32
C ALA A 50 -8.80 -3.41 -10.51
N LEU A 51 -8.76 -2.15 -10.97
CA LEU A 51 -9.49 -1.64 -12.13
C LEU A 51 -8.66 -1.70 -13.43
N GLY A 52 -7.53 -2.42 -13.43
CA GLY A 52 -6.66 -2.59 -14.60
C GLY A 52 -5.78 -1.38 -14.93
N LEU A 53 -5.66 -0.41 -14.02
CA LEU A 53 -4.81 0.77 -14.21
C LEU A 53 -3.42 0.59 -13.60
N ASN A 54 -2.43 1.23 -14.20
CA ASN A 54 -1.06 1.26 -13.68
C ASN A 54 -0.83 2.50 -12.79
N THR A 55 0.14 2.41 -11.88
CA THR A 55 0.36 3.43 -10.84
C THR A 55 1.84 3.78 -10.63
N CYS A 56 2.14 5.00 -10.19
CA CYS A 56 3.42 5.32 -9.57
C CYS A 56 3.30 6.42 -8.52
N TRP A 57 3.85 6.18 -7.33
CA TRP A 57 4.04 7.19 -6.30
C TRP A 57 5.15 8.16 -6.70
N ALA A 58 4.88 9.46 -6.63
CA ALA A 58 5.81 10.56 -6.87
C ALA A 58 5.92 11.41 -5.59
N GLY A 59 6.92 11.10 -4.75
CA GLY A 59 7.22 11.87 -3.54
C GLY A 59 8.21 13.02 -3.79
N LEU A 60 9.27 12.76 -4.56
CA LEU A 60 10.41 13.68 -4.70
C LEU A 60 10.29 14.67 -5.86
N SER A 61 9.76 14.21 -7.00
CA SER A 61 9.73 15.00 -8.24
C SER A 61 8.34 14.94 -8.87
N TYR A 62 7.61 16.03 -8.76
CA TYR A 62 6.35 16.27 -9.46
C TYR A 62 6.15 17.78 -9.63
N ARG A 63 5.49 18.19 -10.72
CA ARG A 63 5.08 19.59 -10.90
C ARG A 63 3.81 19.82 -10.10
N LYS A 64 3.78 20.86 -9.26
CA LYS A 64 2.54 21.33 -8.62
C LYS A 64 1.73 22.10 -9.66
N VAL A 65 0.42 21.87 -9.68
CA VAL A 65 -0.55 22.56 -10.52
C VAL A 65 -1.55 23.20 -9.56
N ASN A 66 -1.58 24.53 -9.52
CA ASN A 66 -2.18 25.30 -8.41
C ASN A 66 -3.71 25.24 -8.33
N GLU A 67 -4.36 24.51 -9.24
CA GLU A 67 -5.81 24.34 -9.34
C GLU A 67 -6.24 22.86 -9.27
N ALA A 68 -5.30 21.92 -9.29
CA ALA A 68 -5.60 20.48 -9.34
C ALA A 68 -6.06 19.90 -7.99
N TYR A 69 -5.84 20.62 -6.89
CA TYR A 69 -6.25 20.26 -5.54
C TYR A 69 -6.19 21.47 -4.61
N LYS A 70 -6.96 21.43 -3.52
CA LYS A 70 -6.86 22.38 -2.40
C LYS A 70 -6.00 21.77 -1.28
N ILE A 71 -5.24 22.61 -0.57
CA ILE A 71 -4.56 22.24 0.67
C ILE A 71 -5.11 23.17 1.76
N GLU A 72 -5.68 22.62 2.82
CA GLU A 72 -6.18 23.42 3.95
C GLU A 72 -5.06 23.81 4.94
N LYS A 73 -5.36 24.75 5.82
CA LYS A 73 -4.40 25.24 6.82
C LYS A 73 -3.92 24.10 7.75
N GLY A 74 -2.63 23.79 7.66
CA GLY A 74 -1.99 22.72 8.45
C GLY A 74 -1.79 21.40 7.70
N GLU A 75 -2.38 21.27 6.50
CA GLU A 75 -2.14 20.13 5.63
C GLU A 75 -0.86 20.27 4.80
N LYS A 76 -0.39 19.15 4.24
CA LYS A 76 0.71 19.14 3.27
C LYS A 76 0.57 17.96 2.31
N VAL A 77 0.81 18.21 1.02
CA VAL A 77 0.98 17.14 0.04
C VAL A 77 2.24 16.35 0.40
N THR A 78 2.04 15.12 0.87
CA THR A 78 3.15 14.22 1.22
C THR A 78 3.69 13.52 -0.04
N CYS A 79 2.84 13.21 -1.01
CA CYS A 79 3.20 12.61 -2.30
C CYS A 79 2.01 12.70 -3.26
N MET A 80 2.27 12.52 -4.56
CA MET A 80 1.25 12.35 -5.60
C MET A 80 1.25 10.89 -6.07
N ILE A 81 0.15 10.41 -6.65
CA ILE A 81 0.09 9.12 -7.36
C ILE A 81 -0.32 9.38 -8.80
N ALA A 82 0.53 9.02 -9.76
CA ALA A 82 0.16 8.99 -11.17
C ALA A 82 -0.68 7.74 -11.45
N LEU A 83 -1.77 7.90 -12.21
CA LEU A 83 -2.75 6.86 -12.55
C LEU A 83 -3.05 6.90 -14.06
N GLY A 84 -3.25 5.73 -14.67
CA GLY A 84 -3.65 5.64 -16.08
C GLY A 84 -3.38 4.26 -16.70
N TYR A 85 -3.65 4.12 -17.99
CA TYR A 85 -3.25 2.95 -18.76
C TYR A 85 -1.76 3.06 -19.10
N GLY A 86 -0.94 2.13 -18.60
CA GLY A 86 0.50 2.13 -18.88
C GLY A 86 0.82 1.78 -20.33
N GLU A 87 1.91 2.34 -20.87
CA GLU A 87 2.52 1.83 -22.11
C GLU A 87 3.06 0.39 -21.93
N SER A 88 3.33 0.01 -20.68
CA SER A 88 3.68 -1.35 -20.28
C SER A 88 3.16 -1.63 -18.87
N GLN A 89 3.20 -2.89 -18.46
CA GLN A 89 2.90 -3.31 -17.08
C GLN A 89 4.05 -3.00 -16.09
N GLY A 90 5.03 -2.18 -16.49
CA GLY A 90 6.23 -1.89 -15.70
C GLY A 90 7.26 -3.01 -15.77
N VAL A 91 8.24 -2.97 -14.86
CA VAL A 91 9.28 -3.99 -14.75
C VAL A 91 9.39 -4.49 -13.31
N SER A 92 9.76 -5.77 -13.17
CA SER A 92 10.10 -6.33 -11.87
C SER A 92 11.40 -5.71 -11.35
N HIS A 93 11.37 -5.23 -10.11
CA HIS A 93 12.57 -4.81 -9.37
C HIS A 93 12.92 -5.89 -8.35
N LYS A 94 14.17 -5.90 -7.86
CA LYS A 94 14.63 -6.86 -6.85
C LYS A 94 13.76 -6.80 -5.59
N ILE A 95 12.85 -7.76 -5.45
CA ILE A 95 12.01 -7.93 -4.26
C ILE A 95 12.90 -8.45 -3.13
N LYS A 96 12.75 -7.89 -1.93
CA LYS A 96 13.44 -8.39 -0.74
C LYS A 96 12.83 -9.73 -0.30
N THR A 97 13.67 -10.68 0.09
CA THR A 97 13.19 -11.99 0.56
C THR A 97 12.51 -11.88 1.92
N MET A 98 11.84 -12.95 2.37
CA MET A 98 11.14 -12.99 3.66
C MET A 98 12.13 -12.75 4.82
N GLU A 99 13.32 -13.31 4.72
CA GLU A 99 14.43 -13.21 5.68
C GLU A 99 15.04 -11.80 5.71
N GLN A 100 15.00 -11.08 4.58
CA GLN A 100 15.44 -9.67 4.48
C GLN A 100 14.40 -8.68 5.03
N MET A 101 13.15 -9.11 5.23
CA MET A 101 12.02 -8.30 5.66
C MET A 101 11.53 -8.63 7.08
N SER A 102 11.88 -9.80 7.61
CA SER A 102 11.37 -10.32 8.87
C SER A 102 12.38 -11.25 9.54
N ASN A 103 12.19 -11.52 10.83
CA ASN A 103 12.90 -12.57 11.56
C ASN A 103 12.30 -13.97 11.33
N ALA A 104 11.64 -14.21 10.19
CA ALA A 104 11.13 -15.53 9.83
C ALA A 104 12.30 -16.48 9.51
N THR A 105 12.33 -17.62 10.20
CA THR A 105 13.20 -18.77 9.87
C THR A 105 12.38 -19.89 9.22
N SER A 106 13.05 -20.95 8.76
CA SER A 106 12.46 -22.23 8.33
C SER A 106 11.75 -23.03 9.44
N ASN A 107 11.87 -22.63 10.71
CA ASN A 107 11.14 -23.21 11.85
C ASN A 107 10.00 -22.32 12.36
N SER A 108 9.80 -21.13 11.80
CA SER A 108 8.57 -20.35 12.03
C SER A 108 7.32 -21.21 11.71
N PRO A 109 6.18 -21.00 12.37
CA PRO A 109 4.97 -21.75 12.04
C PRO A 109 4.52 -21.54 10.59
N SER A 110 3.74 -22.48 10.07
CA SER A 110 3.00 -22.30 8.82
C SER A 110 2.16 -21.02 8.85
N TRP A 111 1.63 -20.59 10.02
CA TRP A 111 1.07 -19.24 10.14
C TRP A 111 2.03 -18.14 9.73
N PHE A 112 3.20 -18.02 10.35
CA PHE A 112 4.12 -16.93 10.03
C PHE A 112 4.59 -16.92 8.55
N ARG A 113 4.35 -18.00 7.80
CA ARG A 113 4.58 -18.12 6.34
C ARG A 113 3.36 -17.89 5.43
N LYS A 114 2.11 -17.81 5.95
CA LYS A 114 0.87 -18.00 5.13
C LYS A 114 -0.13 -16.83 4.93
N GLY A 115 -0.79 -16.20 5.91
CA GLY A 115 -0.46 -16.01 7.33
C GLY A 115 -1.12 -16.87 8.44
N VAL A 116 -1.73 -18.04 8.16
CA VAL A 116 -2.43 -18.93 9.15
C VAL A 116 -1.88 -20.36 9.00
N GLU A 117 -1.54 -21.20 10.01
CA GLU A 117 -2.17 -21.58 11.29
C GLU A 117 -1.14 -21.90 12.44
N GLY A 118 -1.50 -21.83 13.74
CA GLY A 118 -0.76 -22.51 14.85
C GLY A 118 -0.44 -21.76 16.17
N THR A 119 -1.41 -21.58 17.09
CA THR A 119 -1.16 -21.27 18.52
C THR A 119 -2.11 -22.05 19.45
N LYS A 120 -1.64 -22.42 20.66
CA LYS A 120 -2.48 -22.98 21.73
C LYS A 120 -3.68 -22.06 22.00
N ALA A 121 -4.84 -22.66 22.28
CA ALA A 121 -6.12 -21.97 22.45
C ALA A 121 -6.02 -20.73 23.36
N GLY A 122 -6.45 -19.57 22.86
CA GLY A 122 -6.73 -18.36 23.64
C GLY A 122 -5.97 -17.09 23.26
N CYS A 123 -4.72 -17.17 22.78
CA CYS A 123 -3.85 -15.99 22.62
C CYS A 123 -3.38 -15.74 21.18
N LYS A 124 -3.98 -14.73 20.52
CA LYS A 124 -3.53 -14.24 19.20
C LYS A 124 -2.06 -13.77 19.23
N PRO A 125 -1.23 -14.13 18.24
CA PRO A 125 0.17 -13.69 18.15
C PRO A 125 0.30 -12.17 18.05
N LYS A 126 1.43 -11.65 18.55
CA LYS A 126 1.75 -10.21 18.58
C LYS A 126 2.78 -9.88 17.49
N VAL A 127 2.45 -8.93 16.61
CA VAL A 127 3.32 -8.53 15.48
C VAL A 127 3.79 -7.09 15.65
N LEU A 128 5.09 -6.84 15.46
CA LEU A 128 5.71 -5.50 15.54
C LEU A 128 6.39 -5.15 14.22
N ALA A 129 5.75 -4.29 13.42
CA ALA A 129 6.40 -3.66 12.27
C ALA A 129 7.19 -2.41 12.72
N LYS A 130 8.47 -2.31 12.34
CA LYS A 130 9.35 -1.18 12.66
C LYS A 130 9.70 -0.42 11.37
N ARG A 131 9.75 0.92 11.44
CA ARG A 131 10.32 1.74 10.36
C ARG A 131 11.84 1.57 10.32
N GLY A 132 12.40 1.49 9.12
CA GLY A 132 13.84 1.63 8.91
C GLY A 132 14.29 3.10 8.94
N PHE A 133 15.59 3.33 8.75
CA PHE A 133 16.15 4.65 8.50
C PHE A 133 16.13 4.98 6.99
N SER A 134 15.92 6.25 6.65
CA SER A 134 16.01 6.79 5.29
C SER A 134 16.30 8.28 5.37
N MET A 135 17.30 8.76 4.62
CA MET A 135 17.60 10.18 4.47
C MET A 135 16.56 10.91 3.57
N VAL A 136 15.77 10.14 2.82
CA VAL A 136 14.86 10.62 1.77
C VAL A 136 13.42 10.77 2.29
N GLY A 137 13.13 10.31 3.51
CA GLY A 137 11.80 10.36 4.12
C GLY A 137 10.97 9.09 3.88
N TYR A 138 9.64 9.25 3.80
CA TYR A 138 8.60 8.24 3.49
C TYR A 138 8.44 7.01 4.40
N THR A 139 9.42 6.67 5.23
CA THR A 139 9.40 5.43 6.06
C THR A 139 8.16 5.23 6.95
N LYS A 140 7.42 6.29 7.31
CA LYS A 140 6.13 6.18 8.02
C LYS A 140 4.98 5.73 7.09
N MET A 141 4.98 6.21 5.85
CA MET A 141 4.04 5.81 4.79
C MET A 141 4.33 4.38 4.32
N ASP A 142 5.59 4.06 4.07
CA ASP A 142 6.03 2.71 3.69
C ASP A 142 5.67 1.67 4.77
N LEU A 143 5.81 2.05 6.04
CA LEU A 143 5.36 1.23 7.17
C LEU A 143 3.84 1.01 7.16
N GLY A 144 3.05 2.01 6.79
CA GLY A 144 1.60 1.88 6.62
C GLY A 144 1.23 0.90 5.50
N ILE A 145 1.87 1.05 4.33
CA ILE A 145 1.68 0.15 3.18
C ILE A 145 2.08 -1.29 3.53
N ALA A 146 3.22 -1.48 4.19
CA ALA A 146 3.69 -2.80 4.63
C ALA A 146 2.74 -3.45 5.65
N LYS A 147 2.19 -2.67 6.59
CA LYS A 147 1.16 -3.13 7.53
C LYS A 147 -0.12 -3.55 6.81
N LEU A 148 -0.60 -2.77 5.84
CA LEU A 148 -1.79 -3.09 5.07
C LEU A 148 -1.63 -4.38 4.26
N HIS A 149 -0.50 -4.56 3.58
CA HIS A 149 -0.23 -5.82 2.86
C HIS A 149 -0.13 -7.03 3.82
N PHE A 150 0.45 -6.84 5.01
CA PHE A 150 0.47 -7.89 6.04
C PHE A 150 -0.94 -8.20 6.54
N GLU A 151 -1.77 -7.19 6.79
CA GLU A 151 -3.19 -7.36 7.18
C GLU A 151 -4.00 -8.14 6.14
N ILE A 152 -3.78 -7.88 4.85
CA ILE A 152 -4.45 -8.58 3.75
C ILE A 152 -3.98 -10.04 3.68
N GLY A 153 -2.67 -10.30 3.69
CA GLY A 153 -2.12 -11.66 3.56
C GLY A 153 -2.20 -12.53 4.82
N ALA A 154 -2.37 -11.93 6.00
CA ALA A 154 -2.48 -12.66 7.27
C ALA A 154 -3.91 -12.74 7.84
N GLY A 155 -4.84 -11.93 7.36
CA GLY A 155 -6.16 -11.73 7.98
C GLY A 155 -6.04 -10.90 9.27
N LYS A 156 -6.77 -9.78 9.34
CA LYS A 156 -6.71 -8.82 10.47
C LYS A 156 -7.10 -9.46 11.79
N GLU A 157 -7.95 -10.48 11.73
CA GLU A 157 -8.46 -11.26 12.84
C GLU A 157 -7.43 -12.21 13.45
N ASN A 158 -6.32 -12.54 12.77
CA ASN A 158 -5.42 -13.61 13.20
C ASN A 158 -4.27 -13.15 14.11
N PHE A 159 -4.07 -11.84 14.29
CA PHE A 159 -2.96 -11.32 15.09
C PHE A 159 -3.35 -10.04 15.87
N LYS A 160 -2.41 -9.50 16.65
CA LYS A 160 -2.53 -8.20 17.33
C LYS A 160 -1.30 -7.35 17.03
N TRP A 161 -1.50 -6.12 16.56
CA TRP A 161 -0.41 -5.15 16.44
C TRP A 161 0.17 -4.80 17.81
N VAL A 162 1.49 -4.86 17.94
CA VAL A 162 2.21 -4.27 19.07
C VAL A 162 2.25 -2.75 18.85
N VAL A 163 1.35 -2.04 19.54
CA VAL A 163 1.44 -0.59 19.67
C VAL A 163 2.52 -0.29 20.70
N LYS A 164 3.70 0.16 20.26
CA LYS A 164 4.57 0.93 21.16
C LYS A 164 3.85 2.24 21.46
N LYS A 165 3.54 2.51 22.72
CA LYS A 165 3.38 3.89 23.18
C LYS A 165 4.68 4.61 22.83
N GLY A 166 4.57 5.71 22.09
CA GLY A 166 5.68 6.63 21.83
C GLY A 166 5.97 7.45 23.07
#